data_AF-A0A4P9WG76-F1
#
_entry.id   AF-A0A4P9WG76-F1
#
_cell.length_a   1.000
_cell.length_b   1.000
_cell.length_c   1.000
_cell.angle_alpha   90.00
_cell.angle_beta   90.00
_cell.angle_gamma   90.00
#
_symmetry.space_group_name_H-M   'P 1'
#
loop_
_entity.id
_entity.type
_entity.pdbx_description
1 polymer ?
#
loop_
_entity_poly.entity_id
_entity_poly.type
_entity_poly.pdbx_seq_one_letter_code
_entity_poly.pdbx_strand_id
1 'polypeptide(L)'
;MVAVDEIKWSTSDSGVIADAPSGLVIRKGTIAATIASVAEIDAHLHLSPSPSRSAAIRKTMDDITPLLPTLHATLFGLFHAADWLRSDASEGRALVGAMAVRAFPDMRSEAVDEMLREWGRRARAEEFKVVVEEALQGCNSGIQGAFKINGGW
;
A
#
# COMPACT_ATOMS: atom_id res chain seq x y z
N MET A 1 11.13 17.26 13.94
CA MET A 1 10.06 17.89 13.14
C MET A 1 10.72 18.37 11.85
N VAL A 2 10.62 17.62 10.75
CA VAL A 2 11.22 18.01 9.48
C VAL A 2 10.21 18.91 8.76
N ALA A 3 10.59 20.16 8.51
CA ALA A 3 9.80 21.06 7.69
C ALA A 3 9.85 20.56 6.24
N VAL A 4 8.68 20.27 5.66
CA VAL A 4 8.57 19.94 4.25
C VAL A 4 8.33 21.26 3.51
N ASP A 5 9.41 21.87 3.06
CA ASP A 5 9.35 23.03 2.17
C ASP A 5 8.95 22.55 0.77
N GLU A 6 7.78 23.01 0.33
CA GLU A 6 7.27 23.07 -1.04
C GLU A 6 7.38 21.79 -1.92
N ILE A 7 6.28 21.06 -2.03
CA ILE A 7 6.14 19.92 -2.97
C ILE A 7 6.10 20.45 -4.41
N LYS A 8 7.16 20.19 -5.19
CA LYS A 8 7.21 20.50 -6.63
C LYS A 8 6.66 19.35 -7.47
N TRP A 9 5.56 19.62 -8.19
CA TRP A 9 4.91 18.67 -9.09
C TRP A 9 5.49 18.77 -10.51
N SER A 10 6.06 17.70 -11.08
CA SER A 10 6.43 17.65 -12.51
C SER A 10 5.48 16.75 -13.31
N THR A 11 5.01 17.22 -14.46
CA THR A 11 4.04 16.56 -15.36
C THR A 11 4.67 15.68 -16.44
N SER A 12 5.99 15.45 -16.45
CA SER A 12 6.62 14.73 -17.56
C SER A 12 6.59 13.20 -17.36
N ASP A 13 6.14 12.48 -18.39
CA ASP A 13 6.18 11.01 -18.50
C ASP A 13 7.62 10.43 -18.51
N SER A 14 8.63 11.29 -18.60
CA SER A 14 10.06 10.97 -18.50
C SER A 14 10.55 10.85 -17.05
N GLY A 15 9.96 9.94 -16.29
CA GLY A 15 10.70 9.01 -15.41
C GLY A 15 11.46 9.47 -14.15
N VAL A 16 11.83 10.74 -13.93
CA VAL A 16 12.48 11.17 -12.67
C VAL A 16 12.11 12.61 -12.36
N ILE A 17 11.56 12.86 -11.17
CA ILE A 17 11.35 14.20 -10.63
C ILE A 17 12.36 14.40 -9.51
N ALA A 18 13.07 15.53 -9.59
CA ALA A 18 14.05 16.13 -8.70
C ALA A 18 14.21 15.53 -7.29
N ASP A 19 15.47 15.46 -6.85
CA ASP A 19 15.91 15.13 -5.50
C ASP A 19 15.06 15.84 -4.45
N ALA A 20 14.10 15.12 -3.87
CA ALA A 20 13.57 15.47 -2.56
C ALA A 20 14.78 15.49 -1.59
N PRO A 21 14.81 16.38 -0.58
CA PRO A 21 15.95 16.52 0.34
C PRO A 21 16.33 15.23 1.11
N SER A 22 15.60 14.13 0.92
CA SER A 22 15.80 12.81 1.48
C SER A 22 16.03 11.68 0.44
N GLY A 23 16.34 11.98 -0.82
CA GLY A 23 16.62 10.96 -1.85
C GLY A 23 15.37 10.17 -2.32
N LEU A 24 14.18 10.75 -2.12
CA LEU A 24 12.91 10.07 -2.35
C LEU A 24 12.28 10.53 -3.67
N VAL A 25 12.32 9.68 -4.70
CA VAL A 25 11.77 9.99 -6.03
C VAL A 25 10.31 9.58 -6.10
N ILE A 26 9.41 10.56 -6.18
CA ILE A 26 7.97 10.36 -6.32
C ILE A 26 7.61 10.43 -7.80
N ARG A 27 7.16 9.32 -8.40
CA ARG A 27 6.65 9.33 -9.77
C ARG A 27 5.15 9.63 -9.75
N LYS A 28 4.65 10.54 -10.60
CA LYS A 28 3.20 10.73 -10.80
C LYS A 28 2.48 9.41 -11.13
N GLY A 29 3.20 8.49 -11.78
CA GLY A 29 2.74 7.13 -12.03
C GLY A 29 2.47 6.30 -10.77
N THR A 30 3.05 6.60 -9.60
CA THR A 30 2.89 5.77 -8.39
C THR A 30 1.47 5.82 -7.83
N ILE A 31 0.87 7.00 -7.71
CA ILE A 31 -0.52 7.15 -7.23
C ILE A 31 -1.50 6.57 -8.26
N ALA A 32 -1.32 6.92 -9.53
CA ALA A 32 -2.16 6.42 -10.61
C ALA A 32 -2.08 4.89 -10.74
N ALA A 33 -0.88 4.31 -10.64
CA ALA A 33 -0.68 2.86 -10.63
C ALA A 33 -1.37 2.21 -9.44
N THR A 34 -1.28 2.80 -8.24
CA THR A 34 -1.96 2.27 -7.06
C THR A 34 -3.48 2.28 -7.22
N ILE A 35 -4.06 3.36 -7.76
CA ILE A 35 -5.49 3.44 -8.05
C ILE A 35 -5.90 2.41 -9.12
N ALA A 36 -5.08 2.23 -10.16
CA ALA A 36 -5.33 1.21 -11.19
C ALA A 36 -5.28 -0.20 -10.60
N SER A 37 -4.33 -0.49 -9.72
CA SER A 37 -4.23 -1.78 -9.01
C SER A 37 -5.42 -2.02 -8.09
N VAL A 38 -5.93 -0.99 -7.40
CA VAL A 38 -7.18 -1.10 -6.62
C VAL A 38 -8.34 -1.51 -7.52
N ALA A 39 -8.51 -0.85 -8.68
CA ALA A 39 -9.56 -1.18 -9.62
C ALA A 39 -9.42 -2.60 -10.20
N GLU A 40 -8.19 -3.05 -10.46
CA GLU A 40 -7.90 -4.41 -10.91
C GLU A 40 -8.25 -5.46 -9.84
N ILE A 41 -7.88 -5.21 -8.58
CA ILE A 41 -8.27 -6.07 -7.45
C ILE A 41 -9.81 -6.14 -7.36
N ASP A 42 -10.49 -4.99 -7.33
CA ASP A 42 -11.95 -4.94 -7.24
C ASP A 42 -12.62 -5.70 -8.39
N ALA A 43 -12.11 -5.56 -9.63
CA ALA A 43 -12.60 -6.30 -10.78
C ALA A 43 -12.48 -7.83 -10.59
N HIS A 44 -11.36 -8.30 -10.05
CA HIS A 44 -11.18 -9.72 -9.75
C HIS A 44 -12.05 -10.21 -8.59
N LEU A 45 -12.33 -9.38 -7.59
CA LEU A 45 -13.20 -9.73 -6.46
C LEU A 45 -14.67 -9.95 -6.85
N HIS A 46 -15.11 -9.41 -7.98
CA HIS A 46 -16.43 -9.68 -8.54
C HIS A 46 -16.53 -11.06 -9.24
N LEU A 47 -15.40 -11.72 -9.50
CA LEU A 47 -15.37 -13.05 -10.13
C LEU A 47 -15.53 -14.17 -9.09
N SER A 48 -16.11 -15.28 -9.54
CA SER A 48 -16.19 -16.52 -8.74
C SER A 48 -14.81 -16.96 -8.25
N PRO A 49 -14.70 -17.49 -7.01
CA PRO A 49 -13.45 -18.02 -6.50
C PRO A 49 -12.81 -19.05 -7.42
N SER A 50 -11.58 -18.80 -7.84
CA SER A 50 -10.79 -19.69 -8.67
C SER A 50 -9.28 -19.49 -8.43
N PRO A 51 -8.44 -20.50 -8.74
CA PRO A 51 -6.99 -20.34 -8.65
C PRO A 51 -6.45 -19.21 -9.53
N SER A 52 -7.03 -18.99 -10.70
CA SER A 52 -6.60 -17.91 -11.62
C SER A 52 -6.92 -16.52 -11.05
N ARG A 53 -8.08 -16.35 -10.41
CA ARG A 53 -8.44 -15.11 -9.70
C ARG A 53 -7.45 -14.82 -8.57
N SER A 54 -7.17 -15.82 -7.74
CA SER A 54 -6.21 -15.70 -6.64
C SER A 54 -4.79 -15.38 -7.11
N ALA A 55 -4.36 -15.94 -8.25
CA ALA A 55 -3.07 -15.63 -8.85
C ALA A 55 -3.02 -14.19 -9.37
N ALA A 56 -4.10 -13.69 -9.98
CA ALA A 56 -4.18 -12.31 -10.47
C ALA A 56 -4.14 -11.30 -9.31
N ILE A 57 -4.91 -11.52 -8.24
CA ILE A 57 -4.88 -10.67 -7.04
C ILE A 57 -3.47 -10.63 -6.44
N ARG A 58 -2.81 -11.79 -6.28
CA ARG A 58 -1.43 -11.85 -5.77
C ARG A 58 -0.45 -11.09 -6.66
N LYS A 59 -0.55 -11.25 -7.99
CA LYS A 59 0.28 -10.49 -8.92
C LYS A 59 0.10 -8.98 -8.71
N THR A 60 -1.14 -8.50 -8.61
CA THR A 60 -1.40 -7.07 -8.38
C THR A 60 -0.86 -6.62 -7.01
N MET A 61 -0.94 -7.45 -5.97
CA MET A 61 -0.31 -7.18 -4.67
C MET A 61 1.23 -7.12 -4.77
N ASP A 62 1.85 -7.99 -5.56
CA ASP A 62 3.30 -7.97 -5.82
C ASP A 62 3.70 -6.67 -6.55
N ASP A 63 2.87 -6.21 -7.49
CA ASP A 63 3.07 -4.95 -8.21
C ASP A 63 2.92 -3.71 -7.27
N ILE A 64 2.03 -3.77 -6.28
CA ILE A 64 1.81 -2.69 -5.29
C ILE A 64 2.93 -2.64 -4.23
N THR A 65 3.42 -3.79 -3.78
CA THR A 65 4.40 -3.90 -2.68
C THR A 65 5.59 -2.94 -2.80
N PRO A 66 6.29 -2.82 -3.95
CA PRO A 66 7.41 -1.89 -4.09
C PRO A 66 6.99 -0.41 -4.10
N LEU A 67 5.71 -0.11 -4.30
CA LEU A 67 5.16 1.25 -4.27
C LEU A 67 4.87 1.72 -2.84
N LEU A 68 4.65 0.79 -1.90
CA LEU A 68 4.25 1.10 -0.52
C LEU A 68 5.20 2.10 0.19
N PRO A 69 6.55 2.01 0.09
CA PRO A 69 7.44 3.00 0.71
C PRO A 69 7.28 4.41 0.12
N THR A 70 7.05 4.51 -1.18
CA THR A 70 6.77 5.80 -1.81
C THR A 70 5.40 6.31 -1.36
N LEU A 71 4.36 5.49 -1.38
CA LEU A 71 3.05 5.87 -0.83
C LEU A 71 3.13 6.29 0.64
N HIS A 72 4.01 5.66 1.41
CA HIS A 72 4.27 6.05 2.78
C HIS A 72 4.94 7.44 2.82
N ALA A 73 6.12 7.60 2.25
CA ALA A 73 6.84 8.86 2.38
C ALA A 73 6.18 10.09 1.70
N THR A 74 5.37 9.87 0.67
CA THR A 74 4.88 10.96 -0.21
C THR A 74 3.47 11.40 0.08
N LEU A 75 2.72 10.50 0.69
CA LEU A 75 1.30 10.61 0.88
C LEU A 75 0.99 10.67 2.38
N PHE A 76 1.98 10.73 3.28
CA PHE A 76 1.82 10.76 4.75
C PHE A 76 1.24 12.05 5.37
N GLY A 77 0.68 12.94 4.56
CA GLY A 77 -0.31 13.93 5.01
C GLY A 77 -1.73 13.69 4.49
N LEU A 78 -1.93 12.74 3.56
CA LEU A 78 -3.17 12.48 2.79
C LEU A 78 -3.57 10.99 2.71
N PHE A 79 -2.72 10.09 3.24
CA PHE A 79 -2.88 8.64 3.21
C PHE A 79 -2.77 8.14 4.64
N HIS A 80 -3.78 8.46 5.44
CA HIS A 80 -3.95 7.81 6.72
C HIS A 80 -4.50 6.40 6.49
N ALA A 81 -3.90 5.40 7.16
CA ALA A 81 -4.37 4.02 7.08
C ALA A 81 -5.88 3.91 7.36
N ALA A 82 -6.38 4.70 8.31
CA ALA A 82 -7.80 4.80 8.62
C ALA A 82 -8.65 5.15 7.40
N ASP A 83 -8.26 6.14 6.59
CA ASP A 83 -9.01 6.57 5.39
C ASP A 83 -9.13 5.48 4.33
N TRP A 84 -8.12 4.62 4.25
CA TRP A 84 -8.08 3.51 3.30
C TRP A 84 -8.83 2.28 3.81
N LEU A 85 -8.94 2.15 5.13
CA LEU A 85 -9.62 1.05 5.81
C LEU A 85 -11.06 1.36 6.23
N ARG A 86 -11.59 2.56 5.93
CA ARG A 86 -12.97 2.93 6.26
C ARG A 86 -13.98 1.88 5.78
N SER A 87 -15.09 1.74 6.50
CA SER A 87 -16.11 0.75 6.22
C SER A 87 -16.78 0.91 4.84
N ASP A 88 -16.80 2.14 4.31
CA ASP A 88 -17.31 2.51 2.98
C ASP A 88 -16.27 2.39 1.85
N ALA A 89 -15.01 2.06 2.16
CA ALA A 89 -13.99 1.80 1.15
C ALA A 89 -14.28 0.49 0.38
N SER A 90 -13.85 0.43 -0.88
CA SER A 90 -13.85 -0.83 -1.62
C SER A 90 -12.86 -1.82 -1.00
N GLU A 91 -13.11 -3.10 -1.21
CA GLU A 91 -12.26 -4.17 -0.66
C GLU A 91 -10.84 -4.11 -1.21
N GLY A 92 -10.65 -3.77 -2.51
CA GLY A 92 -9.33 -3.53 -3.08
C GLY A 92 -8.60 -2.35 -2.46
N ARG A 93 -9.30 -1.25 -2.16
CA ARG A 93 -8.71 -0.11 -1.46
C ARG A 93 -8.26 -0.48 -0.05
N ALA A 94 -9.11 -1.20 0.69
CA ALA A 94 -8.79 -1.63 2.03
C ALA A 94 -7.67 -2.67 2.07
N LEU A 95 -7.57 -3.54 1.06
CA LEU A 95 -6.42 -4.45 0.91
C LEU A 95 -5.10 -3.67 0.82
N VAL A 96 -5.05 -2.62 0.00
CA VAL A 96 -3.85 -1.75 -0.09
C VAL A 96 -3.56 -1.08 1.26
N GLY A 97 -4.60 -0.61 1.96
CA GLY A 97 -4.47 -0.06 3.31
C GLY A 97 -3.86 -1.07 4.29
N ALA A 98 -4.34 -2.31 4.30
CA ALA A 98 -3.83 -3.37 5.16
C ALA A 98 -2.40 -3.78 4.79
N MET A 99 -2.05 -3.82 3.50
CA MET A 99 -0.68 -4.06 3.04
C MET A 99 0.27 -2.97 3.55
N ALA A 100 -0.17 -1.70 3.55
CA ALA A 100 0.60 -0.59 4.09
C ALA A 100 0.81 -0.72 5.60
N VAL A 101 -0.23 -1.06 6.37
CA VAL A 101 -0.11 -1.27 7.83
C VAL A 101 0.80 -2.45 8.17
N ARG A 102 0.74 -3.54 7.40
CA ARG A 102 1.66 -4.68 7.54
C ARG A 102 3.12 -4.26 7.30
N ALA A 103 3.35 -3.44 6.28
CA ALA A 103 4.67 -2.93 5.90
C ALA A 103 5.24 -1.92 6.91
N PHE A 104 4.38 -1.09 7.48
CA PHE A 104 4.71 0.04 8.35
C PHE A 104 3.88 -0.01 9.63
N PRO A 105 4.31 -0.81 10.64
CA PRO A 105 3.55 -1.00 11.87
C PRO A 105 3.31 0.28 12.69
N ASP A 106 4.08 1.34 12.45
CA ASP A 106 3.89 2.67 13.03
C ASP A 106 2.61 3.37 12.54
N MET A 107 1.98 2.88 11.46
CA MET A 107 0.65 3.30 11.02
C MET A 107 -0.49 2.78 11.91
N ARG A 108 -0.20 1.86 12.85
CA ARG A 108 -1.22 1.26 13.70
C ARG A 108 -1.70 2.23 14.77
N SER A 109 -2.99 2.15 15.02
CA SER A 109 -3.68 2.76 16.14
C SER A 109 -4.81 1.82 16.55
N GLU A 110 -5.42 2.04 17.71
CA GLU A 110 -6.57 1.24 18.15
C GLU A 110 -7.71 1.26 17.12
N ALA A 111 -7.98 2.42 16.51
CA ALA A 111 -8.96 2.58 15.45
C ALA A 111 -8.60 1.79 14.18
N VAL A 112 -7.34 1.83 13.75
CA VAL A 112 -6.86 1.05 12.58
C VAL A 112 -6.95 -0.45 12.85
N ASP A 113 -6.60 -0.90 14.06
CA ASP A 113 -6.73 -2.30 14.45
C ASP A 113 -8.19 -2.77 14.45
N GLU A 114 -9.12 -1.93 14.91
CA GLU A 114 -10.55 -2.23 14.86
C GLU A 114 -11.04 -2.37 13.40
N MET A 115 -10.67 -1.44 12.53
CA MET A 115 -11.01 -1.50 11.10
C MET A 115 -10.42 -2.74 10.44
N LEU A 116 -9.16 -3.09 10.73
CA LEU A 116 -8.53 -4.32 10.23
C LEU A 116 -9.30 -5.56 10.67
N ARG A 117 -9.71 -5.65 11.94
CA ARG A 117 -10.53 -6.77 12.44
C ARG A 117 -11.90 -6.82 11.76
N GLU A 118 -12.53 -5.68 11.49
CA GLU A 118 -13.78 -5.63 10.73
C GLU A 118 -13.58 -6.18 9.32
N TRP A 119 -12.54 -5.73 8.63
CA TRP A 119 -12.18 -6.24 7.30
C TRP A 119 -11.87 -7.74 7.31
N GLY A 120 -11.13 -8.24 8.30
CA GLY A 120 -10.85 -9.68 8.44
C GLY A 120 -12.11 -10.54 8.56
N ARG A 121 -13.21 -10.00 9.10
CA ARG A 121 -14.50 -10.71 9.18
C ARG A 121 -15.29 -10.69 7.86
N ARG A 122 -15.21 -9.60 7.09
CA ARG A 122 -16.07 -9.39 5.90
C ARG A 122 -15.38 -9.59 4.55
N ALA A 123 -14.06 -9.62 4.51
CA ALA A 123 -13.29 -9.77 3.28
C ALA A 123 -13.64 -11.09 2.57
N ARG A 124 -13.83 -11.00 1.25
CA ARG A 124 -14.14 -12.13 0.36
C ARG A 124 -12.88 -12.78 -0.16
N ALA A 125 -11.81 -12.02 -0.38
CA ALA A 125 -10.51 -12.56 -0.75
C ALA A 125 -9.81 -13.18 0.46
N GLU A 126 -9.30 -14.40 0.27
CA GLU A 126 -8.50 -15.06 1.28
C GLU A 126 -7.15 -14.38 1.45
N GLU A 127 -6.59 -13.85 0.36
CA GLU A 127 -5.38 -13.04 0.34
C GLU A 127 -5.51 -11.83 1.30
N PHE A 128 -6.69 -11.22 1.36
CA PHE A 128 -6.91 -10.08 2.24
C PHE A 128 -6.94 -10.51 3.71
N LYS A 129 -7.61 -11.62 4.04
CA LYS A 129 -7.61 -12.12 5.42
C LYS A 129 -6.20 -12.42 5.93
N VAL A 130 -5.36 -13.02 5.09
CA VAL A 130 -3.94 -13.28 5.39
C VAL A 130 -3.21 -11.95 5.67
N VAL A 131 -3.36 -10.94 4.80
CA VAL A 131 -2.71 -9.64 5.00
C VAL A 131 -3.19 -8.96 6.28
N VAL A 132 -4.48 -9.04 6.61
CA VAL A 132 -5.04 -8.50 7.86
C VAL A 132 -4.44 -9.19 9.07
N GLU A 133 -4.34 -10.52 9.05
CA GLU A 133 -3.73 -11.29 10.14
C GLU A 133 -2.27 -10.89 10.35
N GLU A 134 -1.48 -10.81 9.27
CA GLU A 134 -0.08 -10.40 9.34
C GLU A 134 0.07 -8.95 9.85
N ALA A 135 -0.80 -8.03 9.40
CA ALA A 135 -0.81 -6.64 9.85
C ALA A 135 -1.10 -6.53 11.36
N LEU A 136 -2.07 -7.30 11.85
CA LEU A 136 -2.44 -7.33 13.28
C LEU A 136 -1.36 -7.98 14.14
N GLN A 137 -0.66 -8.99 13.63
CA GLN A 137 0.47 -9.64 14.30
C GLN A 137 1.75 -8.79 14.30
N GLY A 138 1.83 -7.74 13.46
CA GLY A 138 3.05 -6.96 13.27
C GLY A 138 4.15 -7.74 12.55
N CYS A 139 3.78 -8.76 11.78
CA CYS A 139 4.71 -9.58 11.01
C CYS A 139 5.24 -8.78 9.82
N ASN A 140 6.52 -8.41 9.88
CA ASN A 140 7.20 -7.66 8.82
C ASN A 140 7.89 -8.63 7.85
N SER A 141 7.11 -9.40 7.08
CA SER A 141 7.59 -10.56 6.32
C SER A 141 8.31 -10.25 5.00
N GLY A 142 8.64 -8.99 4.65
CA GLY A 142 9.25 -8.75 3.33
C GLY A 142 10.03 -7.47 3.05
N ILE A 143 9.92 -6.40 3.84
CA ILE A 143 10.55 -5.12 3.44
C ILE A 143 12.01 -5.00 3.88
N GLN A 144 12.45 -5.76 4.89
CA GLN A 144 13.85 -5.72 5.34
C GLN A 144 14.85 -6.35 4.36
N GLY A 145 14.39 -7.13 3.36
CA GLY A 145 15.26 -7.74 2.34
C GLY A 145 15.55 -6.86 1.12
N ALA A 146 14.70 -5.88 0.83
CA ALA A 146 14.79 -5.08 -0.40
C ALA A 146 15.66 -3.81 -0.26
N PHE A 147 16.08 -3.46 0.96
CA PHE A 147 16.84 -2.24 1.27
C PHE A 147 18.29 -2.50 1.71
N LYS A 148 18.93 -3.59 1.23
CA LYS A 148 20.39 -3.53 1.04
C LYS A 148 20.69 -2.61 -0.14
N ILE A 149 20.62 -1.30 0.13
CA ILE A 149 21.23 -0.30 -0.72
C ILE A 149 22.72 -0.64 -0.73
N ASN A 150 23.25 -0.98 -1.91
CA ASN A 150 24.67 -0.96 -2.17
C ASN A 150 25.17 0.47 -1.91
N GLY A 151 25.63 0.72 -0.69
CA GLY A 151 26.29 1.94 -0.27
C GLY A 151 27.53 1.54 0.53
N GLY A 152 28.60 1.25 -0.20
CA GLY A 152 29.91 1.00 0.38
C GLY A 152 30.49 2.25 1.04
N TRP A 153 31.37 1.99 1.99
CA TRP A 153 32.65 2.69 2.08
C TRP A 153 33.74 1.63 1.92
#